data_AF-F9WL00-F1
#
_entry.id   AF-F9WL00-F1
#
_cell.length_a   1.000
_cell.length_b   1.000
_cell.length_c   1.000
_cell.angle_alpha   90.00
_cell.angle_beta   90.00
_cell.angle_gamma   90.00
#
_symmetry.space_group_name_H-M   'P 1'
#
loop_
_entity.id
_entity.type
_entity.pdbx_description
1 polymer ?
#
loop_
_entity_poly.entity_id
_entity_poly.type
_entity_poly.pdbx_seq_one_letter_code
_entity_poly.pdbx_strand_id
1 'polypeptide(L)'
;MEVLAEKTEYTLFGARETNLLSLKVGETALKEERTPKLLGLTMQPHKGLSKHVMCMKAAANTRLLQLRAVASPEWGPDREKLRAFYLALVQAKMCYGVASWWFDASLSDRERLERVQAQAAHIVAGTPKAANREDALREARLKPINEVAHRRALEYYLRLKAKGPTHAKVADSIFPPEHPIHVRLAKVQHLYSIIDSPEKPHEATALLWARCVPLQCRHAGWPQGGRTREGQEGAHYAACAAVQ
;
A
#
# COMPACT_ATOMS: atom_id res chain seq x y z
N MET A 1 -26.47 -24.35 5.08
CA MET A 1 -25.30 -23.84 5.82
C MET A 1 -25.81 -23.42 7.19
N GLU A 2 -25.47 -24.16 8.24
CA GLU A 2 -25.90 -23.85 9.61
C GLU A 2 -24.96 -22.81 10.24
N VAL A 3 -25.54 -21.78 10.86
CA VAL A 3 -24.79 -20.69 11.51
C VAL A 3 -24.59 -21.06 12.98
N LEU A 4 -23.33 -21.13 13.42
CA LEU A 4 -22.98 -21.41 14.81
C LEU A 4 -23.12 -20.15 15.66
N ALA A 5 -24.10 -20.11 16.55
CA ALA A 5 -24.38 -18.95 17.40
C ALA A 5 -23.17 -18.53 18.26
N GLU A 6 -22.41 -19.50 18.79
CA GLU A 6 -21.24 -19.24 19.65
C GLU A 6 -20.09 -18.49 18.94
N LYS A 7 -19.96 -18.66 17.62
CA LYS A 7 -18.93 -18.00 16.81
C LYS A 7 -19.44 -16.72 16.15
N THR A 8 -20.71 -16.39 16.34
CA THR A 8 -21.36 -15.27 15.68
C THR A 8 -21.51 -14.13 16.68
N GLU A 9 -20.90 -13.00 16.34
CA GLU A 9 -21.04 -11.75 17.07
C GLU A 9 -21.81 -10.76 16.20
N TYR A 10 -22.46 -9.79 16.82
CA TYR A 10 -23.15 -8.73 16.10
C TYR A 10 -22.76 -7.35 16.58
N THR A 11 -22.96 -6.37 15.70
CA THR A 11 -22.71 -4.96 15.95
C THR A 11 -23.82 -4.16 15.32
N LEU A 12 -24.35 -3.19 16.04
CA LEU A 12 -25.34 -2.26 15.52
C LEU A 12 -24.64 -0.97 15.07
N PHE A 13 -24.88 -0.58 13.82
CA PHE A 13 -24.40 0.71 13.29
C PHE A 13 -25.46 1.79 13.51
N GLY A 14 -25.02 3.00 13.89
CA GLY A 14 -25.89 4.16 14.05
C GLY A 14 -26.52 4.36 15.43
N ALA A 15 -26.52 3.34 16.30
CA ALA A 15 -27.00 3.44 17.67
C ALA A 15 -25.85 3.72 18.66
N ARG A 16 -26.04 4.68 19.57
CA ARG A 16 -25.08 4.98 20.66
C ARG A 16 -25.30 4.11 21.90
N GLU A 17 -26.55 3.72 22.16
CA GLU A 17 -26.95 2.88 23.29
C GLU A 17 -27.57 1.58 22.77
N THR A 18 -27.21 0.46 23.38
CA THR A 18 -27.59 -0.89 22.92
C THR A 18 -28.60 -1.57 23.85
N ASN A 19 -29.21 -0.82 24.76
CA ASN A 19 -30.02 -1.37 25.85
C ASN A 19 -31.37 -1.98 25.43
N LEU A 20 -31.68 -2.10 24.14
CA LEU A 20 -33.03 -2.47 23.68
C LEU A 20 -33.12 -3.63 22.67
N LEU A 21 -32.01 -4.13 22.11
CA LEU A 21 -32.07 -5.12 21.03
C LEU A 21 -31.14 -6.31 21.29
N SER A 22 -31.71 -7.45 21.66
CA SER A 22 -31.00 -8.73 21.72
C SER A 22 -31.18 -9.50 20.42
N LEU A 23 -30.11 -9.72 19.66
CA LEU A 23 -30.14 -10.56 18.46
C LEU A 23 -29.96 -12.04 18.84
N LYS A 24 -30.82 -12.92 18.32
CA LYS A 24 -30.79 -14.36 18.61
C LYS A 24 -30.69 -15.18 17.33
N VAL A 25 -29.98 -16.30 17.39
CA VAL A 25 -29.97 -17.35 16.36
C VAL A 25 -30.52 -18.60 17.03
N GLY A 26 -31.74 -19.02 16.64
CA GLY A 26 -32.51 -19.99 17.41
C GLY A 26 -32.85 -19.43 18.80
N GLU A 27 -32.51 -20.19 19.85
CA GLU A 27 -32.73 -19.77 21.25
C GLU A 27 -31.52 -19.04 21.85
N THR A 28 -30.38 -19.05 21.19
CA THR A 28 -29.13 -18.49 21.69
C THR A 28 -29.03 -17.00 21.38
N ALA A 29 -28.82 -16.18 22.41
CA ALA A 29 -28.49 -14.77 22.25
C ALA A 29 -27.05 -14.60 21.78
N LEU A 30 -26.86 -13.82 20.72
CA LEU A 30 -25.54 -13.50 20.20
C LEU A 30 -24.82 -12.50 21.11
N LYS A 31 -23.49 -12.55 21.11
CA LYS A 31 -22.66 -11.57 21.81
C LYS A 31 -22.59 -10.28 21.00
N GLU A 32 -22.84 -9.15 21.65
CA GLU A 32 -22.58 -7.82 21.06
C GLU A 32 -21.07 -7.54 21.12
N GLU A 33 -20.45 -7.31 19.97
CA GLU A 33 -19.09 -6.81 19.85
C GLU A 33 -19.17 -5.41 19.25
N ARG A 34 -18.74 -4.37 19.97
CA ARG A 34 -18.90 -2.99 19.49
C ARG A 34 -17.91 -2.61 18.39
N THR A 35 -16.76 -3.27 18.33
CA THR A 35 -15.70 -2.93 17.37
C THR A 35 -15.19 -4.16 16.65
N PRO A 36 -16.06 -4.85 15.89
CA PRO A 36 -15.69 -6.10 15.26
C PRO A 36 -14.62 -5.86 14.19
N LYS A 37 -13.80 -6.89 13.94
CA LYS A 37 -12.81 -6.86 12.87
C LYS A 37 -13.31 -7.65 11.67
N LEU A 38 -13.55 -6.96 10.57
CA LEU A 38 -13.90 -7.59 9.30
C LEU A 38 -12.72 -7.47 8.33
N LEU A 39 -12.17 -8.61 7.91
CA LEU A 39 -11.02 -8.68 6.98
C LEU A 39 -9.83 -7.80 7.39
N GLY A 40 -9.64 -7.55 8.70
CA GLY A 40 -8.57 -6.71 9.22
C GLY A 40 -8.90 -5.21 9.35
N LEU A 41 -10.10 -4.78 8.96
CA LEU A 41 -10.64 -3.45 9.29
C LEU A 41 -11.40 -3.51 10.60
N THR A 42 -11.05 -2.63 11.54
CA THR A 42 -11.79 -2.47 12.79
C THR A 42 -12.98 -1.55 12.54
N MET A 43 -14.19 -2.09 12.61
CA MET A 43 -15.41 -1.28 12.49
C MET A 43 -15.67 -0.53 13.80
N GLN A 44 -16.48 0.53 13.73
CA GLN A 44 -16.99 1.21 14.91
C GLN A 44 -18.46 1.61 14.70
N PRO A 45 -19.29 1.68 15.76
CA PRO A 45 -20.75 1.86 15.63
C PRO A 45 -21.15 3.24 15.11
N HIS A 46 -20.28 4.23 15.28
CA HIS A 46 -20.51 5.63 14.95
C HIS A 46 -19.67 6.06 13.75
N LYS A 47 -20.10 7.15 13.09
CA LYS A 47 -19.42 7.72 11.92
C LYS A 47 -17.92 7.91 12.15
N GLY A 48 -17.12 7.61 11.13
CA GLY A 48 -15.67 7.72 11.13
C GLY A 48 -14.96 6.39 11.39
N LEU A 49 -13.64 6.44 11.55
CA LEU A 49 -12.77 5.27 11.63
C LEU A 49 -11.63 5.43 12.63
N SER A 50 -11.82 6.27 13.65
CA SER A 50 -10.75 6.60 14.60
C SER A 50 -10.24 5.36 15.34
N LYS A 51 -11.11 4.39 15.68
CA LYS A 51 -10.69 3.12 16.26
C LYS A 51 -9.76 2.33 15.34
N HIS A 52 -10.13 2.19 14.06
CA HIS A 52 -9.28 1.54 13.05
C HIS A 52 -7.92 2.22 12.91
N VAL A 53 -7.92 3.56 12.81
CA VAL A 53 -6.71 4.35 12.66
C VAL A 53 -5.80 4.21 13.89
N MET A 54 -6.36 4.21 15.10
CA MET A 54 -5.60 3.98 16.32
C MET A 54 -5.00 2.57 16.37
N CYS A 55 -5.73 1.53 15.93
CA CYS A 55 -5.19 0.19 15.77
C CYS A 55 -4.03 0.16 14.75
N MET A 56 -4.17 0.83 13.60
CA MET A 56 -3.11 0.91 12.59
C MET A 56 -1.88 1.65 13.12
N LYS A 57 -2.08 2.78 13.82
CA LYS A 57 -1.01 3.55 14.46
C LYS A 57 -0.25 2.70 15.49
N ALA A 58 -0.95 1.99 16.38
CA ALA A 58 -0.31 1.14 17.39
C ALA A 58 0.51 0.01 16.74
N ALA A 59 -0.08 -0.66 15.74
CA ALA A 59 0.59 -1.73 15.00
C ALA A 59 1.80 -1.24 14.21
N ALA A 60 1.74 -0.02 13.67
CA ALA A 60 2.84 0.61 12.94
C ALA A 60 3.96 1.08 13.89
N ASN A 61 3.61 1.70 15.03
CA ASN A 61 4.57 2.11 16.05
C ASN A 61 5.36 0.92 16.62
N THR A 62 4.69 -0.22 16.81
CA THR A 62 5.35 -1.45 17.26
C THR A 62 6.43 -1.89 16.26
N ARG A 63 6.11 -1.89 14.97
CA ARG A 63 7.05 -2.22 13.89
C ARG A 63 8.14 -1.14 13.73
N LEU A 64 7.78 0.11 14.01
CA LEU A 64 8.73 1.22 13.96
C LEU A 64 9.78 1.14 15.06
N LEU A 65 9.40 0.65 16.25
CA LEU A 65 10.34 0.37 17.33
C LEU A 65 11.36 -0.71 16.92
N GLN A 66 10.88 -1.76 16.25
CA GLN A 66 11.74 -2.80 15.68
C GLN A 66 12.68 -2.24 14.61
N LEU A 67 12.17 -1.39 13.71
CA LEU A 67 12.99 -0.72 12.70
C LEU A 67 14.07 0.16 13.34
N ARG A 68 13.74 0.89 14.41
CA ARG A 68 14.72 1.71 15.14
C ARG A 68 15.81 0.86 15.78
N ALA A 69 15.46 -0.30 16.33
CA ALA A 69 16.43 -1.18 16.97
C ALA A 69 17.52 -1.69 16.00
N VAL A 70 17.19 -1.82 14.71
CA VAL A 70 18.16 -2.25 13.68
C VAL A 70 18.82 -1.08 12.94
N ALA A 71 18.31 0.14 13.08
CA ALA A 71 18.81 1.35 12.42
C ALA A 71 19.98 2.00 13.19
N SER A 72 21.01 1.21 13.53
CA SER A 72 22.22 1.73 14.16
C SER A 72 23.02 2.61 13.18
N PRO A 73 23.49 3.81 13.58
CA PRO A 73 24.36 4.60 12.72
C PRO A 73 25.72 3.94 12.42
N GLU A 74 26.21 3.09 13.32
CA GLU A 74 27.57 2.51 13.24
C GLU A 74 27.61 1.17 12.52
N TRP A 75 26.60 0.33 12.73
CA TRP A 75 26.55 -1.05 12.22
C TRP A 75 25.22 -1.40 11.54
N GLY A 76 24.32 -0.43 11.42
CA GLY A 76 23.01 -0.64 10.81
C GLY A 76 23.10 -0.88 9.31
N PRO A 77 22.02 -1.42 8.72
CA PRO A 77 21.94 -1.60 7.29
C PRO A 77 21.87 -0.25 6.57
N ASP A 78 22.20 -0.25 5.28
CA ASP A 78 22.11 0.96 4.46
C ASP A 78 20.69 1.55 4.44
N ARG A 79 20.60 2.84 4.05
CA ARG A 79 19.34 3.59 4.06
C ARG A 79 18.29 2.98 3.12
N GLU A 80 18.69 2.40 1.99
CA GLU A 80 17.76 1.79 1.05
C GLU A 80 17.16 0.49 1.60
N LYS A 81 17.93 -0.31 2.32
CA LYS A 81 17.46 -1.47 3.06
C LYS A 81 16.50 -1.04 4.17
N LEU A 82 16.85 -0.04 4.98
CA LEU A 82 15.94 0.51 6.00
C LEU A 82 14.62 1.01 5.38
N ARG A 83 14.71 1.70 4.24
CA ARG A 83 13.55 2.14 3.46
C ARG A 83 12.71 0.95 2.99
N ALA A 84 13.33 -0.09 2.45
CA ALA A 84 12.64 -1.31 2.02
C ALA A 84 11.92 -1.99 3.19
N PHE A 85 12.58 -2.12 4.35
CA PHE A 85 11.96 -2.64 5.57
C PHE A 85 10.77 -1.81 6.01
N TYR A 86 10.91 -0.48 6.01
CA TYR A 86 9.79 0.43 6.31
C TYR A 86 8.59 0.20 5.38
N LEU A 87 8.83 0.16 4.07
CA LEU A 87 7.77 -0.04 3.07
C LEU A 87 7.08 -1.40 3.26
N ALA A 88 7.86 -2.46 3.46
CA ALA A 88 7.37 -3.84 3.57
C ALA A 88 6.64 -4.12 4.89
N LEU A 89 7.08 -3.54 6.01
CA LEU A 89 6.53 -3.86 7.33
C LEU A 89 5.57 -2.78 7.85
N VAL A 90 6.02 -1.53 7.85
CA VAL A 90 5.30 -0.43 8.51
C VAL A 90 4.25 0.14 7.57
N GLN A 91 4.64 0.60 6.37
CA GLN A 91 3.71 1.19 5.42
C GLN A 91 2.69 0.17 4.91
N ALA A 92 3.12 -1.07 4.63
CA ALA A 92 2.21 -2.15 4.24
C ALA A 92 1.12 -2.38 5.29
N LYS A 93 1.47 -2.38 6.58
CA LYS A 93 0.50 -2.53 7.66
C LYS A 93 -0.45 -1.34 7.74
N MET A 94 0.06 -0.11 7.73
CA MET A 94 -0.77 1.09 7.80
C MET A 94 -1.71 1.22 6.60
N CYS A 95 -1.24 0.86 5.40
CA CYS A 95 -2.00 1.01 4.17
C CYS A 95 -2.81 -0.23 3.79
N TYR A 96 -2.95 -1.21 4.68
CA TYR A 96 -3.80 -2.36 4.43
C TYR A 96 -5.26 -1.90 4.25
N GLY A 97 -5.87 -2.28 3.13
CA GLY A 97 -7.23 -1.86 2.78
C GLY A 97 -7.43 -0.35 2.60
N VAL A 98 -6.37 0.46 2.46
CA VAL A 98 -6.47 1.93 2.54
C VAL A 98 -7.48 2.56 1.58
N ALA A 99 -7.70 1.95 0.41
CA ALA A 99 -8.69 2.40 -0.56
C ALA A 99 -10.12 2.41 -0.02
N SER A 100 -10.45 1.55 0.95
CA SER A 100 -11.81 1.39 1.48
C SER A 100 -12.10 2.24 2.71
N TRP A 101 -11.10 2.92 3.29
CA TRP A 101 -11.28 3.55 4.61
C TRP A 101 -10.58 4.92 4.75
N TRP A 102 -9.59 5.25 3.90
CA TRP A 102 -8.84 6.50 4.03
C TRP A 102 -9.72 7.75 3.92
N PHE A 103 -10.66 7.75 2.98
CA PHE A 103 -11.51 8.89 2.68
C PHE A 103 -12.59 9.13 3.74
N ASP A 104 -12.94 8.11 4.51
CA ASP A 104 -13.86 8.20 5.65
C ASP A 104 -13.15 8.58 6.97
N ALA A 105 -11.82 8.47 7.01
CA ALA A 105 -11.03 8.91 8.16
C ALA A 105 -10.98 10.44 8.24
N SER A 106 -11.08 10.99 9.46
CA SER A 106 -10.95 12.43 9.70
C SER A 106 -9.55 12.96 9.34
N LEU A 107 -9.42 14.27 9.08
CA LEU A 107 -8.10 14.88 8.82
C LEU A 107 -7.16 14.67 10.02
N SER A 108 -7.68 14.73 11.25
CA SER A 108 -6.89 14.46 12.47
C SER A 108 -6.38 13.02 12.53
N ASP A 109 -7.18 12.06 12.05
CA ASP A 109 -6.81 10.65 11.99
C ASP A 109 -5.77 10.38 10.90
N ARG A 110 -5.91 11.00 9.73
CA ARG A 110 -4.90 10.93 8.66
C ARG A 110 -3.57 11.51 9.14
N GLU A 111 -3.60 12.66 9.81
CA GLU A 111 -2.42 13.31 10.38
C GLU A 111 -1.74 12.44 11.47
N ARG A 112 -2.50 11.66 12.24
CA ARG A 112 -1.91 10.68 13.18
C ARG A 112 -1.03 9.66 12.47
N LEU A 113 -1.40 9.22 11.26
CA LEU A 113 -0.62 8.27 10.46
C LEU A 113 0.54 8.94 9.72
N GLU A 114 0.34 10.18 9.24
CA GLU A 114 1.43 11.01 8.69
C GLU A 114 2.57 11.18 9.70
N ARG A 115 2.27 11.39 10.99
CA ARG A 115 3.30 11.47 12.04
C ARG A 115 4.08 10.19 12.23
N VAL A 116 3.45 9.02 12.08
CA VAL A 116 4.17 7.73 12.13
C VAL A 116 5.14 7.63 10.96
N GLN A 117 4.71 8.06 9.77
CA GLN A 117 5.58 8.06 8.60
C GLN A 117 6.73 9.08 8.72
N ALA A 118 6.47 10.27 9.27
CA ALA A 118 7.53 11.25 9.55
C ALA A 118 8.59 10.67 10.50
N GLN A 119 8.16 10.00 11.58
CA GLN A 119 9.08 9.32 12.50
C GLN A 119 9.91 8.24 11.79
N ALA A 120 9.31 7.49 10.88
CA ALA A 120 10.04 6.52 10.07
C ALA A 120 11.02 7.18 9.10
N ALA A 121 10.64 8.31 8.50
CA ALA A 121 11.51 9.07 7.62
C ALA A 121 12.79 9.51 8.35
N HIS A 122 12.67 10.03 9.57
CA HIS A 122 13.84 10.36 10.40
C HIS A 122 14.74 9.15 10.68
N ILE A 123 14.16 7.99 10.97
CA ILE A 123 14.93 6.75 11.20
C ILE A 123 15.66 6.31 9.93
N VAL A 124 14.97 6.29 8.79
CA VAL A 124 15.54 5.86 7.51
C VAL A 124 16.61 6.85 7.01
N ALA A 125 16.37 8.15 7.19
CA ALA A 125 17.31 9.20 6.82
C ALA A 125 18.48 9.35 7.81
N GLY A 126 18.37 8.78 9.02
CA GLY A 126 19.33 9.01 10.11
C GLY A 126 19.35 10.46 10.59
N THR A 127 18.24 11.21 10.44
CA THR A 127 18.16 12.62 10.84
C THR A 127 17.57 12.76 12.25
N PRO A 128 17.97 13.80 13.01
CA PRO A 128 17.37 14.09 14.31
C PRO A 128 15.85 14.29 14.19
N LYS A 129 15.11 13.90 15.24
CA LYS A 129 13.65 14.09 15.29
C LYS A 129 13.22 15.56 15.22
N ALA A 130 14.11 16.49 15.58
CA ALA A 130 13.86 17.93 15.50
C ALA A 130 14.00 18.50 14.08
N ALA A 131 14.58 17.74 13.14
CA ALA A 131 14.68 18.16 11.75
C ALA A 131 13.29 18.33 11.12
N ASN A 132 13.22 19.15 10.07
CA ASN A 132 11.99 19.36 9.34
C ASN A 132 11.46 18.02 8.75
N ARG A 133 10.13 17.83 8.84
CA ARG A 133 9.45 16.59 8.39
C ARG A 133 9.58 16.39 6.89
N GLU A 134 9.38 17.44 6.10
CA GLU A 134 9.40 17.40 4.65
C GLU A 134 10.80 17.06 4.14
N ASP A 135 11.84 17.61 4.75
CA ASP A 135 13.24 17.30 4.45
C ASP A 135 13.56 15.84 4.79
N ALA A 136 13.12 15.35 5.95
CA ALA A 136 13.30 13.94 6.31
C ALA A 136 12.59 12.99 5.33
N LEU A 137 11.39 13.34 4.84
CA LEU A 137 10.68 12.56 3.83
C LEU A 137 11.43 12.54 2.49
N ARG A 138 11.99 13.68 2.07
CA ARG A 138 12.81 13.79 0.85
C ARG A 138 14.07 12.95 0.97
N GLU A 139 14.80 13.09 2.06
CA GLU A 139 16.03 12.35 2.34
C GLU A 139 15.79 10.83 2.42
N ALA A 140 14.68 10.42 3.05
CA ALA A 140 14.27 9.01 3.10
C ALA A 140 13.64 8.49 1.80
N ARG A 141 13.49 9.33 0.77
CA ARG A 141 12.80 8.99 -0.50
C ARG A 141 11.41 8.39 -0.28
N LEU A 142 10.65 8.96 0.66
CA LEU A 142 9.31 8.54 1.03
C LEU A 142 8.27 9.57 0.56
N LYS A 143 7.15 9.09 0.02
CA LYS A 143 5.99 9.92 -0.32
C LYS A 143 5.04 10.02 0.87
N PRO A 144 4.42 11.19 1.16
CA PRO A 144 3.43 11.33 2.23
C PRO A 144 2.38 10.22 2.19
N ILE A 145 1.89 9.78 3.36
CA ILE A 145 0.93 8.67 3.42
C ILE A 145 -0.36 9.01 2.67
N ASN A 146 -0.74 10.29 2.66
CA ASN A 146 -1.86 10.79 1.89
C ASN A 146 -1.68 10.54 0.38
N GLU A 147 -0.49 10.76 -0.16
CA GLU A 147 -0.21 10.47 -1.57
C GLU A 147 -0.26 8.97 -1.85
N VAL A 148 0.27 8.14 -0.94
CA VAL A 148 0.24 6.68 -1.06
C VAL A 148 -1.19 6.15 -1.04
N ALA A 149 -2.03 6.66 -0.14
CA ALA A 149 -3.44 6.30 -0.04
C ALA A 149 -4.22 6.65 -1.31
N HIS A 150 -4.09 7.89 -1.80
CA HIS A 150 -4.73 8.32 -3.04
C HIS A 150 -4.25 7.50 -4.25
N ARG A 151 -2.96 7.14 -4.32
CA ARG A 151 -2.43 6.29 -5.39
C ARG A 151 -3.05 4.90 -5.34
N ARG A 152 -3.06 4.25 -4.17
CA ARG A 152 -3.64 2.91 -3.99
C ARG A 152 -5.16 2.89 -4.26
N ALA A 153 -5.87 3.95 -3.90
CA ALA A 153 -7.29 4.09 -4.21
C ALA A 153 -7.54 4.23 -5.72
N LEU A 154 -6.75 5.05 -6.41
CA LEU A 154 -6.83 5.18 -7.87
C LEU A 154 -6.49 3.86 -8.58
N GLU A 155 -5.42 3.17 -8.17
CA GLU A 155 -5.07 1.84 -8.69
C GLU A 155 -6.21 0.84 -8.48
N TYR A 156 -6.85 0.85 -7.31
CA TYR A 156 -7.99 -0.02 -7.02
C TYR A 156 -9.20 0.30 -7.92
N TYR A 157 -9.54 1.57 -8.09
CA TYR A 157 -10.59 2.02 -9.01
C TYR A 157 -10.34 1.54 -10.44
N LEU A 158 -9.13 1.77 -10.97
CA LEU A 158 -8.77 1.36 -12.33
C LEU A 158 -8.80 -0.17 -12.50
N ARG A 159 -8.32 -0.92 -11.49
CA ARG A 159 -8.39 -2.39 -11.49
C ARG A 159 -9.83 -2.90 -11.51
N LEU A 160 -10.75 -2.26 -10.77
CA LEU A 160 -12.16 -2.63 -10.81
C LEU A 160 -12.77 -2.35 -12.19
N LYS A 161 -12.46 -1.20 -12.79
CA LYS A 161 -12.91 -0.85 -14.15
C LYS A 161 -12.43 -1.85 -15.21
N ALA A 162 -11.20 -2.35 -15.08
CA ALA A 162 -10.63 -3.33 -16.01
C ALA A 162 -11.23 -4.75 -15.90
N LYS A 163 -11.91 -5.10 -14.79
CA LYS A 163 -12.48 -6.45 -14.56
C LYS A 163 -13.83 -6.70 -15.24
N GLY A 164 -14.36 -5.72 -15.98
CA GLY A 164 -15.60 -5.84 -16.75
C GLY A 164 -16.79 -5.06 -16.17
N PRO A 165 -17.96 -5.10 -16.85
CA PRO A 165 -19.06 -4.16 -16.61
C PRO A 165 -19.64 -4.19 -15.19
N THR A 166 -19.75 -5.37 -14.58
CA THR A 166 -20.28 -5.52 -13.21
C THR A 166 -19.37 -4.83 -12.20
N HIS A 167 -18.06 -5.07 -12.28
CA HIS A 167 -17.07 -4.44 -11.39
C HIS A 167 -16.94 -2.93 -11.65
N ALA A 168 -17.11 -2.50 -12.90
CA ALA A 168 -17.11 -1.10 -13.25
C ALA A 168 -18.26 -0.33 -12.58
N LYS A 169 -19.46 -0.91 -12.52
CA LYS A 169 -20.61 -0.33 -11.78
C LYS A 169 -20.33 -0.24 -10.28
N VAL A 170 -19.73 -1.28 -9.70
CA VAL A 170 -19.30 -1.26 -8.29
C VAL A 170 -18.26 -0.16 -8.05
N ALA A 171 -17.30 0.02 -8.97
CA ALA A 171 -16.30 1.08 -8.85
C ALA A 171 -16.93 2.48 -8.83
N ASP A 172 -17.92 2.73 -9.70
CA ASP A 172 -18.64 4.02 -9.73
C ASP A 172 -19.47 4.24 -8.46
N SER A 173 -20.02 3.17 -7.88
CA SER A 173 -20.76 3.25 -6.62
C SER A 173 -19.84 3.55 -5.43
N ILE A 174 -18.65 2.96 -5.37
CA ILE A 174 -17.67 3.21 -4.31
C ILE A 174 -17.02 4.58 -4.47
N PHE A 175 -16.74 4.99 -5.71
CA PHE A 175 -16.02 6.21 -6.03
C PHE A 175 -16.85 7.09 -6.98
N PRO A 176 -17.88 7.77 -6.45
CA PRO A 176 -18.72 8.65 -7.27
C PRO A 176 -17.90 9.81 -7.85
N PRO A 177 -18.39 10.54 -8.88
CA PRO A 177 -17.64 11.58 -9.58
C PRO A 177 -17.07 12.69 -8.66
N GLU A 178 -17.73 12.98 -7.55
CA GLU A 178 -17.30 13.97 -6.55
C GLU A 178 -16.14 13.47 -5.68
N HIS A 179 -15.82 12.17 -5.74
CA HIS A 179 -14.79 11.56 -4.92
C HIS A 179 -13.39 12.12 -5.28
N PRO A 180 -12.53 12.46 -4.30
CA PRO A 180 -11.23 13.11 -4.55
C PRO A 180 -10.26 12.35 -5.47
N ILE A 181 -10.51 11.07 -5.75
CA ILE A 181 -9.68 10.29 -6.67
C ILE A 181 -9.81 10.77 -8.10
N HIS A 182 -10.96 11.35 -8.50
CA HIS A 182 -11.19 11.83 -9.87
C HIS A 182 -10.35 13.05 -10.20
N VAL A 183 -10.07 13.91 -9.22
CA VAL A 183 -9.07 14.99 -9.35
C VAL A 183 -7.70 14.41 -9.70
N ARG A 184 -7.33 13.30 -9.06
CA ARG A 184 -6.04 12.63 -9.34
C ARG A 184 -6.06 11.88 -10.67
N LEU A 185 -7.17 11.25 -11.03
CA LEU A 185 -7.37 10.61 -12.32
C LEU A 185 -7.20 11.62 -13.46
N ALA A 186 -7.85 12.79 -13.36
CA ALA A 186 -7.72 13.87 -14.34
C ALA A 186 -6.28 14.35 -14.49
N LYS A 187 -5.55 14.53 -13.37
CA LYS A 187 -4.11 14.86 -13.41
C LYS A 187 -3.30 13.79 -14.13
N VAL A 188 -3.55 12.51 -13.86
CA VAL A 188 -2.86 11.40 -14.52
C VAL A 188 -3.18 11.37 -16.02
N GLN A 189 -4.45 11.50 -16.40
CA GLN A 189 -4.87 11.57 -17.81
C GLN A 189 -4.22 12.74 -18.54
N HIS A 190 -4.17 13.91 -17.91
CA HIS A 190 -3.49 15.08 -18.48
C HIS A 190 -1.98 14.82 -18.69
N LEU A 191 -1.30 14.22 -17.71
CA LEU A 191 0.12 13.85 -17.87
C LEU A 191 0.34 12.88 -19.04
N TYR A 192 -0.53 11.87 -19.19
CA TYR A 192 -0.46 10.96 -20.34
C TYR A 192 -0.72 11.68 -21.66
N SER A 193 -1.66 12.62 -21.72
CA SER A 193 -1.90 13.39 -22.95
C SER A 193 -0.70 14.23 -23.40
N ILE A 194 0.14 14.67 -22.46
CA ILE A 194 1.39 15.39 -22.77
C ILE A 194 2.46 14.42 -23.28
N ILE A 195 2.59 13.24 -22.66
CA ILE A 195 3.62 12.25 -23.02
C ILE A 195 3.28 11.55 -24.36
N ASP A 196 2.01 11.24 -24.59
CA ASP A 196 1.52 10.63 -25.82
C ASP A 196 1.32 11.66 -26.96
N SER A 197 1.68 12.94 -26.73
CA SER A 197 1.74 13.92 -27.80
C SER A 197 2.85 13.53 -28.79
N PRO A 198 2.58 13.46 -30.11
CA PRO A 198 3.53 12.99 -31.10
C PRO A 198 4.57 14.07 -31.41
N GLU A 199 5.47 14.37 -30.47
CA GLU A 199 6.65 15.18 -30.77
C GLU A 199 7.76 14.30 -31.35
N LYS A 200 7.82 14.35 -32.69
CA LYS A 200 8.91 14.04 -33.61
C LYS A 200 9.18 12.54 -33.93
N PRO A 201 9.01 12.12 -35.20
CA PRO A 201 9.21 10.74 -35.65
C PRO A 201 10.65 10.19 -35.51
N HIS A 202 11.63 11.03 -35.13
CA HIS A 202 13.00 10.58 -34.91
C HIS A 202 13.21 9.81 -33.59
N GLU A 203 12.42 10.04 -32.54
CA GLU A 203 12.58 9.32 -31.27
C GLU A 203 11.77 8.01 -31.20
N ALA A 204 10.75 7.85 -32.05
CA ALA A 204 9.96 6.63 -32.16
C ALA A 204 10.81 5.40 -32.52
N THR A 205 11.91 5.61 -33.26
CA THR A 205 12.84 4.53 -33.65
C THR A 205 13.61 4.00 -32.45
N ALA A 206 14.04 4.87 -31.51
CA ALA A 206 14.76 4.43 -30.30
C ALA A 206 13.87 3.60 -29.37
N LEU A 207 12.58 3.97 -29.26
CA LEU A 207 11.59 3.24 -28.45
C LEU A 207 11.12 1.93 -29.10
N LEU A 208 11.14 1.83 -30.43
CA LEU A 208 10.81 0.58 -31.14
C LEU A 208 11.85 -0.52 -30.85
N TRP A 209 13.13 -0.14 -30.73
CA TRP A 209 14.22 -1.08 -30.44
C TRP A 209 14.19 -1.55 -28.97
N ALA A 210 13.76 -0.69 -28.05
CA ALA A 210 13.53 -1.07 -26.65
C ALA A 210 12.35 -2.06 -26.47
N ARG A 211 11.41 -2.10 -27.43
CA ARG A 211 10.27 -3.04 -27.46
C ARG A 211 10.63 -4.43 -28.01
N CYS A 212 11.83 -4.63 -28.54
CA CYS A 212 12.28 -5.91 -29.12
C CYS A 212 13.12 -6.79 -28.19
N VAL A 213 12.92 -6.70 -26.86
CA VAL A 213 13.38 -7.74 -25.92
C VAL A 213 12.16 -8.58 -25.50
N PRO A 214 11.94 -9.77 -26.08
CA PRO A 214 10.91 -10.67 -25.58
C PRO A 214 11.36 -11.19 -24.21
N LEU A 215 10.66 -10.79 -23.15
CA LEU A 215 10.66 -11.49 -21.87
C LEU A 215 9.92 -12.82 -22.05
N GLN A 216 10.59 -13.81 -22.65
CA GLN A 216 10.18 -15.21 -22.59
C GLN A 216 10.73 -15.85 -21.31
N CYS A 217 10.02 -15.68 -20.20
CA CYS A 217 10.15 -16.62 -19.09
C CYS A 217 9.32 -17.88 -19.42
N ARG A 218 9.85 -18.76 -20.26
CA ARG A 218 9.40 -20.16 -20.29
C ARG A 218 9.96 -20.85 -19.05
N HIS A 219 9.09 -21.55 -18.32
CA HIS A 219 9.48 -22.52 -17.31
C HIS A 219 10.48 -23.52 -17.93
N ALA A 220 11.76 -23.40 -17.59
CA ALA A 220 12.74 -24.44 -17.82
C ALA A 220 12.71 -25.39 -16.61
N GLY A 221 12.36 -26.64 -16.88
CA GLY A 221 12.38 -27.73 -15.92
C GLY A 221 13.79 -27.95 -15.36
N TRP A 222 13.81 -28.40 -14.11
CA TRP A 222 14.99 -28.80 -13.35
C TRP A 222 15.76 -29.93 -14.07
N PRO A 223 17.06 -29.80 -14.37
CA PRO A 223 17.85 -30.93 -14.83
C PRO A 223 18.39 -31.70 -13.61
N GLN A 224 18.06 -32.99 -13.53
CA GLN A 224 18.74 -33.93 -12.67
C GLN A 224 20.17 -34.20 -13.21
N GLY A 225 21.12 -34.25 -12.28
CA GLY A 225 22.40 -34.99 -12.28
C GLY A 225 23.14 -35.28 -13.59
N GLY A 226 24.35 -34.73 -13.72
CA GLY A 226 25.36 -35.21 -14.67
C GLY A 226 26.70 -34.53 -14.41
N ARG A 227 27.64 -35.28 -13.83
CA ARG A 227 28.96 -34.84 -13.37
C ARG A 227 29.99 -35.13 -14.47
N THR A 228 30.71 -34.13 -14.98
CA THR A 228 32.08 -34.28 -15.52
C THR A 228 32.80 -32.94 -15.60
N ARG A 229 34.08 -32.97 -15.22
CA ARG A 229 35.08 -31.89 -15.21
C ARG A 229 35.56 -31.60 -16.64
N GLU A 230 35.81 -30.33 -16.95
CA GLU A 230 37.05 -29.78 -17.58
C GLU A 230 36.81 -28.37 -18.14
N GLY A 231 37.83 -27.49 -18.03
CA GLY A 231 37.94 -26.25 -18.80
C GLY A 231 37.69 -24.94 -18.03
N GLN A 232 38.74 -24.42 -17.38
CA GLN A 232 38.86 -23.03 -16.95
C GLN A 232 39.13 -22.08 -18.15
N GLU A 233 38.99 -20.78 -17.87
CA GLU A 233 39.48 -19.60 -18.62
C GLU A 233 38.50 -18.88 -19.56
N GLY A 234 38.30 -17.58 -19.29
CA GLY A 234 37.91 -16.59 -20.30
C GLY A 234 36.55 -15.90 -20.12
N ALA A 235 36.37 -15.06 -19.09
CA ALA A 235 35.33 -14.01 -19.11
C ALA A 235 35.65 -12.86 -18.13
N HIS A 236 36.84 -12.27 -18.28
CA HIS A 236 37.11 -10.90 -17.84
C HIS A 236 37.08 -10.05 -19.11
N TYR A 237 36.40 -8.90 -19.08
CA TYR A 237 36.26 -7.88 -20.15
C TYR A 237 35.22 -8.14 -21.26
N ALA A 238 34.00 -7.64 -21.02
CA ALA A 238 33.10 -6.95 -21.98
C ALA A 238 31.75 -6.77 -21.25
N ALA A 239 31.12 -5.61 -21.09
CA ALA A 239 31.09 -4.44 -21.94
C ALA A 239 30.95 -3.17 -21.09
N CYS A 240 31.90 -2.26 -21.27
CA CYS A 240 31.81 -0.86 -20.92
C CYS A 240 31.86 -0.12 -22.26
N ALA A 241 30.71 0.08 -22.92
CA ALA A 241 30.57 0.92 -24.12
C ALA A 241 29.10 0.98 -24.58
N ALA A 242 28.40 2.03 -24.15
CA ALA A 242 27.26 2.71 -24.78
C ALA A 242 26.73 3.63 -23.66
N VAL A 243 27.07 4.92 -23.62
CA VAL A 243 26.61 5.97 -24.53
C VAL A 243 27.58 7.16 -24.44
N GLN A 244 28.08 7.62 -25.59
CA GLN A 244 28.38 9.03 -25.84
C GLN A 244 27.17 9.62 -26.59
#